data_AF-A0A661KML3-F1
#
_entry.id   AF-A0A661KML3-F1
#
_cell.length_a   1.000
_cell.length_b   1.000
_cell.length_c   1.000
_cell.angle_alpha   90.00
_cell.angle_beta   90.00
_cell.angle_gamma   90.00
#
_symmetry.space_group_name_H-M   'P 1'
#
loop_
_entity.id
_entity.type
_entity.pdbx_description
1 polymer ?
#
loop_
_entity_poly.entity_id
_entity_poly.type
_entity_poly.pdbx_seq_one_letter_code
_entity_poly.pdbx_strand_id
1 'polypeptide(L)'
;MKILSSTQKDLEVKMRLLCLIFILLLIYPLAIANSKIVAIVGDETITIKEYKERLNYEEKRIGRPLDKEEIKGLLDKMIEEK
;
A
#
# COMPACT_ATOMS: atom_id res chain seq x y z
N MET A 1 -45.13 17.05 17.51
CA MET A 1 -43.65 17.19 17.64
C MET A 1 -42.88 15.88 17.36
N LYS A 2 -43.30 15.05 16.38
CA LYS A 2 -42.67 13.73 16.08
C LYS A 2 -41.90 13.67 14.75
N ILE A 3 -42.12 14.63 13.84
CA ILE A 3 -41.57 14.61 12.47
C ILE A 3 -40.08 14.98 12.45
N LEU A 4 -39.65 15.95 13.28
CA LEU A 4 -38.24 16.35 13.37
C LEU A 4 -37.31 15.21 13.81
N SER A 5 -37.78 14.30 14.67
CA SER A 5 -36.99 13.15 15.15
C SER A 5 -36.68 12.14 14.04
N SER A 6 -37.62 11.96 13.09
CA SER A 6 -37.43 11.05 11.96
C SER A 6 -36.39 11.60 10.98
N THR A 7 -36.47 12.88 10.65
CA THR A 7 -35.54 13.54 9.71
C THR A 7 -34.12 13.60 10.27
N GLN A 8 -33.98 13.78 11.58
CA GLN A 8 -32.67 13.82 12.24
C GLN A 8 -31.99 12.45 12.27
N LYS A 9 -32.74 11.37 12.48
CA LYS A 9 -32.24 9.98 12.38
C LYS A 9 -31.85 9.62 10.95
N ASP A 10 -32.65 10.03 9.96
CA ASP A 10 -32.34 9.80 8.54
C ASP A 10 -31.06 10.51 8.11
N LEU A 11 -30.86 11.75 8.60
CA LEU A 11 -29.64 12.51 8.38
C LEU A 11 -28.41 11.86 9.06
N GLU A 12 -28.57 11.35 10.28
CA GLU A 12 -27.51 10.63 11.00
C GLU A 12 -27.09 9.35 10.25
N VAL A 13 -28.06 8.58 9.74
CA VAL A 13 -27.79 7.38 8.95
C VAL A 13 -27.08 7.73 7.64
N LYS A 14 -27.52 8.79 6.94
CA LYS A 14 -26.87 9.29 5.72
C LYS A 14 -25.45 9.76 5.98
N MET A 15 -25.20 10.47 7.08
CA MET A 15 -23.85 10.92 7.48
C MET A 15 -22.95 9.73 7.83
N ARG A 16 -23.46 8.72 8.54
CA ARG A 16 -22.72 7.49 8.82
C ARG A 16 -22.38 6.73 7.54
N LEU A 17 -23.31 6.64 6.60
CA LEU A 17 -23.09 5.99 5.31
C LEU A 17 -22.05 6.76 4.47
N LEU A 18 -22.12 8.09 4.44
CA LEU A 18 -21.13 8.93 3.77
C LEU A 18 -19.74 8.78 4.40
N CYS A 19 -19.65 8.72 5.73
CA CYS A 19 -18.38 8.45 6.42
C CYS A 19 -17.81 7.07 6.04
N LEU A 20 -18.64 6.04 5.95
CA LEU A 20 -18.19 4.70 5.51
C LEU A 20 -17.69 4.71 4.07
N ILE A 21 -18.41 5.37 3.16
CA ILE A 21 -18.00 5.53 1.76
C ILE A 21 -16.67 6.29 1.68
N PHE A 22 -16.52 7.35 2.47
CA PHE A 22 -15.28 8.14 2.51
C PHE A 22 -14.08 7.33 3.01
N ILE A 23 -14.28 6.53 4.07
CA ILE A 23 -13.24 5.62 4.57
C ILE A 23 -12.86 4.60 3.49
N LEU A 24 -13.82 3.99 2.79
CA LEU A 24 -13.55 3.05 1.70
C LEU A 24 -12.77 3.71 0.54
N LEU A 25 -13.13 4.95 0.18
CA LEU A 25 -12.43 5.73 -0.86
C LEU A 25 -11.00 6.07 -0.47
N LEU A 26 -10.70 6.27 0.82
CA LEU A 26 -9.34 6.54 1.30
C LEU A 26 -8.47 5.27 1.30
N ILE A 27 -9.01 4.10 1.65
CA ILE A 27 -8.22 2.86 1.74
C ILE A 27 -7.87 2.30 0.35
N TYR A 28 -8.73 2.53 -0.65
CA TYR A 28 -8.54 2.00 -2.01
C TYR A 28 -7.21 2.43 -2.69
N PRO A 29 -6.81 3.72 -2.71
CA PRO A 29 -5.51 4.12 -3.24
C PRO A 29 -4.32 3.58 -2.44
N LEU A 30 -4.46 3.40 -1.12
CA LEU A 30 -3.45 2.77 -0.26
C LEU A 30 -3.25 1.28 -0.62
N ALA A 31 -4.31 0.56 -0.98
CA ALA A 31 -4.22 -0.82 -1.45
C ALA A 31 -3.51 -0.93 -2.81
N ILE A 32 -3.79 -0.01 -3.74
CA ILE A 32 -3.19 0.00 -5.09
C ILE A 32 -1.69 0.37 -5.04
N ALA A 33 -1.29 1.27 -4.15
CA ALA A 33 0.12 1.66 -4.00
C ALA A 33 1.02 0.49 -3.58
N ASN A 34 0.48 -0.48 -2.83
CA ASN A 34 1.20 -1.68 -2.37
C ASN A 34 1.23 -2.82 -3.39
N SER A 35 0.34 -2.84 -4.38
CA SER A 35 0.28 -3.87 -5.42
C SER A 35 1.04 -3.51 -6.69
N LYS A 36 1.62 -2.30 -6.75
CA LYS A 36 2.37 -1.85 -7.93
C LYS A 36 3.65 -2.69 -8.06
N ILE A 37 3.85 -3.24 -9.25
CA ILE A 37 4.91 -4.21 -9.58
C ILE A 37 6.20 -3.45 -9.90
N VAL A 38 7.35 -3.87 -9.35
CA VAL A 38 8.67 -3.28 -9.64
C VAL A 38 9.32 -3.98 -10.82
N ALA A 39 9.23 -5.30 -10.86
CA ALA A 39 9.84 -6.13 -11.87
C ALA A 39 9.04 -7.43 -12.04
N ILE A 40 9.00 -7.92 -13.27
CA ILE A 40 8.50 -9.26 -13.61
C ILE A 40 9.71 -10.06 -14.07
N VAL A 41 9.94 -11.21 -13.46
CA VAL A 41 11.12 -12.05 -13.63
C VAL A 41 10.62 -13.44 -13.97
N GLY A 42 10.64 -13.80 -15.26
CA GLY A 42 9.96 -15.02 -15.73
C GLY A 42 8.45 -14.97 -15.45
N ASP A 43 7.93 -15.95 -14.70
CA ASP A 43 6.53 -16.03 -14.26
C ASP A 43 6.28 -15.41 -12.87
N GLU A 44 7.33 -14.93 -12.18
CA GLU A 44 7.22 -14.39 -10.83
C GLU A 44 7.29 -12.87 -10.78
N THR A 45 6.47 -12.29 -9.92
CA THR A 45 6.25 -10.85 -9.84
C THR A 45 6.90 -10.28 -8.58
N ILE A 46 7.93 -9.45 -8.73
CA ILE A 46 8.52 -8.72 -7.59
C ILE A 46 7.69 -7.45 -7.38
N THR A 47 6.97 -7.40 -6.25
CA THR A 47 6.14 -6.24 -5.88
C THR A 47 6.98 -5.12 -5.27
N ILE A 48 6.48 -3.86 -5.33
CA ILE A 48 7.13 -2.72 -4.66
C ILE A 48 7.29 -2.97 -3.16
N LYS A 49 6.32 -3.66 -2.56
CA LYS A 49 6.35 -3.97 -1.14
C LYS A 49 7.55 -4.86 -0.79
N GLU A 50 7.71 -5.96 -1.51
CA GLU A 50 8.79 -6.93 -1.29
C GLU A 50 10.17 -6.32 -1.54
N TYR A 51 10.30 -5.55 -2.62
CA TYR A 51 11.52 -4.78 -2.90
C TYR A 51 11.85 -3.78 -1.78
N LYS A 52 10.87 -3.02 -1.29
CA LYS A 52 11.08 -2.04 -0.20
C LYS A 52 11.42 -2.70 1.13
N GLU A 53 10.79 -3.84 1.46
CA GLU A 53 11.11 -4.58 2.68
C GLU A 53 12.56 -5.06 2.65
N ARG A 54 13.01 -5.59 1.52
CA ARG A 54 14.38 -6.08 1.36
C ARG A 54 15.42 -4.95 1.33
N LEU A 55 15.10 -3.86 0.64
CA LEU A 55 15.92 -2.64 0.63
C LEU A 55 16.11 -2.11 2.07
N ASN A 56 15.02 -1.93 2.81
CA ASN A 56 15.07 -1.41 4.19
C ASN A 56 15.83 -2.34 5.14
N TYR A 57 15.76 -3.66 4.94
CA TYR A 57 16.54 -4.62 5.71
C TYR A 57 18.05 -4.42 5.47
N GLU A 58 18.49 -4.34 4.21
CA GLU A 58 19.89 -4.15 3.87
C GLU A 58 20.40 -2.76 4.30
N GLU A 59 19.63 -1.68 4.10
CA GLU A 59 20.02 -0.33 4.54
C GLU A 59 20.17 -0.25 6.06
N LYS A 60 19.30 -0.93 6.83
CA LYS A 60 19.44 -1.03 8.30
C LYS A 60 20.65 -1.86 8.71
N ARG A 61 20.97 -2.93 7.97
CA ARG A 61 22.11 -3.80 8.24
C ARG A 61 23.44 -3.11 7.96
N ILE A 62 23.51 -2.32 6.89
CA ILE A 62 24.71 -1.55 6.50
C ILE A 62 24.79 -0.21 7.28
N GLY A 63 23.66 0.32 7.73
CA GLY A 63 23.58 1.58 8.48
C GLY A 63 23.66 2.82 7.58
N ARG A 64 23.52 2.65 6.27
CA ARG A 64 23.50 3.74 5.27
C ARG A 64 22.58 3.35 4.10
N PRO A 65 22.09 4.34 3.33
CA PRO A 65 21.38 4.06 2.08
C PRO A 65 22.27 3.32 1.07
N LEU A 66 21.69 2.39 0.31
CA LEU A 66 22.41 1.66 -0.73
C LEU A 66 22.64 2.55 -1.96
N ASP A 67 23.83 2.45 -2.55
CA ASP A 67 24.14 3.13 -3.80
C ASP A 67 23.47 2.44 -5.01
N LYS A 68 23.40 3.12 -6.16
CA LYS A 68 22.75 2.58 -7.38
C LYS A 68 23.28 1.22 -7.81
N GLU A 69 24.58 0.99 -7.69
CA GLU A 69 25.19 -0.31 -8.02
C GLU A 69 24.80 -1.39 -7.02
N GLU A 70 24.73 -1.06 -5.74
CA GLU A 70 24.31 -1.98 -4.68
C GLU A 70 22.82 -2.32 -4.80
N ILE A 71 21.98 -1.35 -5.15
CA ILE A 71 20.56 -1.55 -5.46
C ILE A 71 20.39 -2.49 -6.66
N LYS A 72 21.20 -2.31 -7.71
CA LYS A 72 21.17 -3.20 -8.87
C LYS A 72 21.58 -4.62 -8.46
N GLY A 73 22.65 -4.76 -7.67
CA GLY A 73 23.06 -6.06 -7.12
C GLY A 73 22.02 -6.70 -6.20
N LEU A 74 21.24 -5.91 -5.46
CA LEU A 74 20.11 -6.40 -4.66
C LEU A 74 18.99 -6.94 -5.55
N LEU A 75 18.63 -6.22 -6.62
CA LEU A 75 17.65 -6.67 -7.60
C LEU A 75 18.10 -7.94 -8.32
N ASP A 76 19.37 -8.01 -8.75
CA ASP A 76 19.94 -9.19 -9.42
C ASP A 76 19.92 -10.41 -8.47
N LYS A 77 20.25 -10.24 -7.18
CA LYS A 77 20.12 -11.32 -6.17
C LYS A 77 18.67 -11.76 -5.95
N MET A 78 17.73 -10.82 -5.91
CA MET A 78 16.30 -11.13 -5.79
C MET A 78 15.78 -11.92 -6.99
N ILE A 79 16.36 -11.70 -8.16
CA ILE A 79 16.08 -12.45 -9.39
C ILE A 79 16.70 -13.85 -9.35
N GLU A 80 17.93 -13.98 -8.85
CA GLU A 80 18.68 -15.25 -8.86
C GLU A 80 18.22 -16.26 -7.79
N GLU A 81 17.67 -15.79 -6.66
CA GLU A 81 17.12 -16.65 -5.61
C GLU A 81 15.70 -17.17 -5.89
N LYS A 82 15.10 -16.74 -7.00
CA LYS A 82 13.75 -17.10 -7.47
C LYS A 82 13.87 -18.11 -8.60
#